data_AF-A0A0C2MK29-F1
#
_entry.id   AF-A0A0C2MK29-F1
#
_cell.length_a   1.000
_cell.length_b   1.000
_cell.length_c   1.000
_cell.angle_alpha   90.00
_cell.angle_beta   90.00
_cell.angle_gamma   90.00
#
_symmetry.space_group_name_H-M   'P 1'
#
loop_
_entity.id
_entity.type
_entity.pdbx_description
1 polymer ?
#
loop_
_entity_poly.entity_id
_entity_poly.type
_entity_poly.pdbx_seq_one_letter_code
_entity_poly.pdbx_strand_id
1 'polypeptide(L)'
;MSTNFLIDVPEPLNLKRWPLNRFFTQVKNTLKQIITELSDKIYINKLQNHQKLLMYQHLKNKHLKIIDQNFIKNVFLGLRSYLWNNYKNQEPEIFETNIYNVYKQVMANILHSFNEFNYLDINTAHTLMRKCNANPSDFAPINVGHANSEMMHDSNICSIISQQTNTYPKIPVDALLKFFTLIYELKFIFGDTNSRFDDFNFFL
;
A
#
# COMPACT_ATOMS: atom_id res chain seq x y z
N MET A 1 3.08 22.75 6.45
CA MET A 1 3.18 21.73 5.38
C MET A 1 1.76 21.29 5.05
N SER A 2 1.16 21.83 3.98
CA SER A 2 -0.11 21.30 3.46
C SER A 2 0.17 20.01 2.72
N THR A 3 -0.33 18.89 3.24
CA THR A 3 -0.32 17.60 2.54
C THR A 3 -1.41 17.60 1.47
N ASN A 4 -1.13 18.27 0.35
CA ASN A 4 -1.89 18.08 -0.89
C ASN A 4 -1.48 16.73 -1.51
N PHE A 5 -1.88 15.62 -0.89
CA PHE A 5 -1.87 14.29 -1.55
C PHE A 5 -3.14 14.08 -2.39
N LEU A 6 -3.70 15.15 -2.95
CA LEU A 6 -4.66 15.05 -4.05
C LEU A 6 -3.86 14.62 -5.27
N ILE A 7 -3.63 13.32 -5.38
CA ILE A 7 -3.36 12.71 -6.66
C ILE A 7 -4.69 12.87 -7.40
N ASP A 8 -4.74 13.76 -8.39
CA ASP A 8 -5.78 13.73 -9.40
C ASP A 8 -5.65 12.38 -10.12
N VAL A 9 -6.29 11.34 -9.56
CA VAL A 9 -6.39 10.04 -10.21
C VAL A 9 -7.38 10.25 -11.34
N PRO A 10 -6.93 10.27 -12.60
CA PRO A 10 -7.83 10.48 -13.72
C PRO A 10 -8.87 9.37 -13.73
N GLU A 11 -10.14 9.73 -13.93
CA GLU A 11 -11.22 8.74 -14.03
C GLU A 11 -10.86 7.65 -15.04
N PRO A 12 -11.13 6.37 -14.74
CA PRO A 12 -10.69 5.22 -15.54
C PRO A 12 -11.16 5.28 -17.02
N LEU A 13 -12.22 6.03 -17.33
CA LEU A 13 -12.72 6.21 -18.70
C LEU A 13 -11.81 7.10 -19.58
N ASN A 14 -10.94 7.93 -19.00
CA ASN A 14 -9.99 8.79 -19.73
C ASN A 14 -8.58 8.18 -19.88
N LEU A 15 -8.34 6.96 -19.36
CA LEU A 15 -7.03 6.31 -19.45
C LEU A 15 -6.59 6.00 -20.89
N LYS A 16 -7.52 5.94 -21.85
CA LYS A 16 -7.21 5.69 -23.28
C LYS A 16 -6.29 6.75 -23.92
N ARG A 17 -6.10 7.92 -23.29
CA ARG A 17 -5.29 9.02 -23.83
C ARG A 17 -4.00 9.33 -23.08
N TRP A 18 -3.77 8.72 -21.91
CA TRP A 18 -2.54 9.00 -21.16
C TRP A 18 -1.45 8.00 -21.55
N PRO A 19 -0.21 8.45 -21.78
CA PRO A 19 0.90 7.52 -21.94
C PRO A 19 1.01 6.69 -20.66
N LEU A 20 0.79 5.38 -20.72
CA LEU A 20 0.90 4.45 -19.58
C LEU A 20 2.20 4.66 -18.80
N ASN A 21 3.29 4.99 -19.51
CA ASN A 21 4.58 5.34 -18.92
C ASN A 21 4.50 6.50 -17.93
N ARG A 22 3.68 7.53 -18.19
CA ARG A 22 3.49 8.67 -17.29
C ARG A 22 2.79 8.24 -16.01
N PHE A 23 1.73 7.43 -16.12
CA PHE A 23 1.02 6.89 -14.98
C PHE A 23 1.94 6.02 -14.10
N PHE A 24 2.67 5.07 -14.68
CA PHE A 24 3.62 4.24 -13.93
C PHE A 24 4.73 5.05 -13.28
N THR A 25 5.21 6.10 -13.93
CA THR A 25 6.19 7.02 -13.35
C THR A 25 5.61 7.76 -12.14
N GLN A 26 4.36 8.22 -12.21
CA GLN A 26 3.68 8.88 -11.10
C GLN A 26 3.48 7.93 -9.92
N VAL A 27 3.01 6.70 -10.17
CA VAL A 27 2.86 5.67 -9.13
C VAL A 27 4.21 5.38 -8.48
N LYS A 28 5.26 5.13 -9.27
CA LYS A 28 6.63 4.90 -8.77
C LYS A 28 7.10 6.04 -7.88
N ASN A 29 6.97 7.29 -8.33
CA ASN A 29 7.42 8.45 -7.58
C ASN A 29 6.64 8.64 -6.28
N THR A 30 5.32 8.40 -6.31
CA THR A 30 4.46 8.42 -5.12
C THR A 30 4.92 7.38 -4.10
N LEU A 31 5.14 6.13 -4.52
CA LEU A 31 5.61 5.08 -3.62
C LEU A 31 6.96 5.41 -3.00
N LYS A 32 7.90 5.93 -3.80
CA LYS A 32 9.20 6.38 -3.30
C LYS A 32 9.06 7.47 -2.24
N GLN A 33 8.21 8.46 -2.50
CA GLN A 33 7.96 9.54 -1.55
C GLN A 33 7.37 8.98 -0.25
N ILE A 34 6.35 8.12 -0.32
CA ILE A 34 5.76 7.49 0.88
C ILE A 34 6.83 6.69 1.65
N ILE A 35 7.66 5.90 0.97
CA ILE A 35 8.74 5.13 1.61
C ILE A 35 9.72 6.05 2.32
N THR A 36 10.17 7.12 1.65
CA THR A 36 11.10 8.09 2.21
C THR A 36 10.52 8.80 3.43
N GLU A 37 9.29 9.31 3.34
CA GLU A 37 8.64 10.01 4.45
C GLU A 37 8.40 9.10 5.66
N LEU A 38 7.92 7.86 5.44
CA LEU A 38 7.65 6.92 6.53
C LEU A 38 8.91 6.30 7.16
N SER A 39 10.06 6.40 6.50
CA SER A 39 11.35 5.92 7.02
C SER A 39 12.28 7.03 7.50
N ASP A 40 11.82 8.30 7.44
CA ASP A 40 12.60 9.43 7.89
C ASP A 40 12.91 9.32 9.40
N LYS A 41 14.19 9.43 9.75
CA LYS A 41 14.64 9.27 11.15
C LYS A 41 14.07 10.35 12.05
N ILE A 42 13.88 11.57 11.53
CA ILE A 42 13.31 12.67 12.31
C ILE A 42 11.83 12.41 12.56
N TYR A 43 11.09 11.97 11.55
CA TYR A 43 9.70 11.52 11.66
C TYR A 43 9.57 10.40 12.70
N ILE A 44 10.35 9.32 12.58
CA ILE A 44 10.32 8.18 13.50
C ILE A 44 10.66 8.61 14.92
N ASN A 45 11.74 9.39 15.12
CA ASN A 45 12.10 9.89 16.45
C ASN A 45 11.01 10.78 17.05
N LYS A 46 10.35 11.61 16.23
CA LYS A 46 9.23 12.41 16.71
C LYS A 46 8.06 11.50 17.08
N LEU A 47 7.74 10.48 16.28
CA LEU A 47 6.65 9.55 16.56
C LEU A 47 6.88 8.76 17.87
N GLN A 48 8.12 8.28 18.08
CA GLN A 48 8.49 7.47 19.24
C GLN A 48 8.69 8.30 20.52
N ASN A 49 9.35 9.45 20.43
CA ASN A 49 9.72 10.25 21.61
C ASN A 49 8.70 11.35 21.93
N HIS A 50 7.89 11.77 20.96
CA HIS A 50 6.92 12.84 21.12
C HIS A 50 5.52 12.34 20.75
N GLN A 51 4.71 11.98 21.76
CA GLN A 51 3.25 11.78 21.59
C GLN A 51 2.52 12.98 20.96
N LYS A 52 3.20 14.12 20.76
CA LYS A 52 2.69 15.35 20.11
C LYS A 52 2.96 15.44 18.61
N LEU A 53 3.10 14.31 17.89
CA LEU A 53 3.15 14.39 16.40
C LEU A 53 1.84 14.89 15.78
N LEU A 54 0.78 14.94 16.57
CA LEU A 54 -0.54 15.27 16.09
C LEU A 54 -0.62 16.78 15.87
N MET A 55 -0.34 17.22 14.65
CA MET A 55 -0.80 18.51 14.12
C MET A 55 -2.29 18.75 14.47
N TYR A 56 -3.05 17.64 14.60
CA TYR A 56 -4.46 17.61 14.96
C TYR A 56 -4.74 17.43 16.47
N GLN A 57 -3.74 17.43 17.36
CA GLN A 57 -3.97 17.20 18.79
C GLN A 57 -4.88 18.26 19.41
N HIS A 58 -4.71 19.51 18.97
CA HIS A 58 -5.57 20.60 19.39
C HIS A 58 -7.02 20.38 18.92
N LEU A 59 -7.19 19.91 17.69
CA LEU A 59 -8.50 19.57 17.13
C LEU A 59 -9.15 18.42 17.92
N LYS A 60 -8.36 17.39 18.24
CA LYS A 60 -8.78 16.23 19.03
C LYS A 60 -9.21 16.63 20.44
N ASN A 61 -8.42 17.44 21.12
CA ASN A 61 -8.68 17.83 22.50
C ASN A 61 -9.88 18.76 22.66
N LYS A 62 -10.19 19.59 21.65
CA LYS A 62 -11.29 20.56 21.71
C LYS A 62 -12.58 20.05 21.09
N HIS A 63 -12.51 19.39 19.94
CA HIS A 63 -13.69 19.07 19.14
C HIS A 63 -14.04 17.57 19.15
N LEU A 64 -13.03 16.69 19.13
CA LEU A 64 -13.30 15.25 19.05
C LEU A 64 -13.75 14.63 20.38
N LYS A 65 -13.56 15.29 21.52
CA LYS A 65 -14.11 14.81 22.81
C LYS A 65 -15.64 14.70 22.82
N ILE A 66 -16.32 15.44 21.94
CA ILE A 66 -17.78 15.39 21.79
C ILE A 66 -18.21 14.13 21.03
N ILE A 67 -17.32 13.61 20.18
CA ILE A 67 -17.60 12.46 19.34
C ILE A 67 -17.23 11.20 20.10
N ASP A 68 -18.21 10.32 20.29
CA ASP A 68 -18.01 9.02 20.93
C ASP A 68 -16.97 8.17 20.16
N GLN A 69 -16.08 7.51 20.90
CA GLN A 69 -15.01 6.71 20.29
C GLN A 69 -15.56 5.49 19.55
N ASN A 70 -16.67 4.90 20.02
CA ASN A 70 -17.31 3.80 19.31
C ASN A 70 -17.96 4.29 18.03
N PHE A 71 -18.52 5.50 18.02
CA PHE A 71 -19.01 6.14 16.79
C PHE A 71 -17.90 6.26 15.75
N ILE A 72 -16.73 6.81 16.10
CA ILE A 72 -15.58 6.88 15.19
C ILE A 72 -15.21 5.49 14.69
N LYS A 73 -15.04 4.52 15.58
CA LYS A 73 -14.71 3.14 15.22
C LYS A 73 -15.73 2.54 14.22
N ASN A 74 -17.02 2.73 14.47
CA ASN A 74 -18.10 2.23 13.62
C ASN A 74 -18.10 2.90 12.24
N VAL A 75 -17.85 4.21 12.17
CA VAL A 75 -17.71 4.93 10.89
C VAL A 75 -16.55 4.35 10.08
N PHE A 76 -15.37 4.20 10.68
CA PHE A 76 -14.20 3.66 9.99
C PHE A 76 -14.36 2.18 9.59
N LEU A 77 -15.04 1.37 10.41
CA LEU A 77 -15.41 0.00 10.05
C LEU A 77 -16.37 -0.03 8.85
N GLY A 78 -17.35 0.88 8.82
CA GLY A 78 -18.27 1.05 7.70
C GLY A 78 -17.56 1.47 6.42
N LEU A 79 -16.70 2.49 6.48
CA LEU A 79 -15.89 2.96 5.35
C LEU A 79 -14.96 1.87 4.82
N ARG A 80 -14.28 1.13 5.72
CA ARG A 80 -13.46 -0.02 5.34
C ARG A 80 -14.27 -1.06 4.60
N SER A 81 -15.44 -1.44 5.14
CA SER A 81 -16.31 -2.45 4.55
C SER A 81 -16.85 -2.01 3.19
N TYR A 82 -17.20 -0.72 3.07
CA TYR A 82 -17.60 -0.11 1.81
C TYR A 82 -16.50 -0.17 0.74
N LEU A 83 -15.28 0.26 1.08
CA LEU A 83 -14.13 0.16 0.15
C LEU A 83 -13.90 -1.30 -0.24
N TRP A 84 -13.86 -2.21 0.73
CA TRP A 84 -13.65 -3.64 0.47
C TRP A 84 -14.71 -4.22 -0.49
N ASN A 85 -15.98 -3.96 -0.23
CA ASN A 85 -17.07 -4.48 -1.06
C ASN A 85 -17.04 -3.91 -2.49
N ASN A 86 -16.66 -2.65 -2.64
CA ASN A 86 -16.50 -2.04 -3.97
C ASN A 86 -15.37 -2.69 -4.76
N TYR A 87 -14.22 -2.95 -4.12
CA TYR A 87 -13.05 -3.51 -4.81
C TYR A 87 -13.10 -5.02 -5.00
N LYS A 88 -13.80 -5.75 -4.13
CA LYS A 88 -13.98 -7.21 -4.26
C LYS A 88 -14.74 -7.58 -5.54
N ASN A 89 -15.68 -6.74 -5.95
CA ASN A 89 -16.53 -6.98 -7.12
C ASN A 89 -16.02 -6.29 -8.38
N GLN A 90 -14.94 -5.52 -8.29
CA GLN A 90 -14.34 -4.90 -9.47
C GLN A 90 -13.59 -5.94 -10.29
N GLU A 91 -13.69 -5.81 -11.61
CA GLU A 91 -12.84 -6.57 -12.51
C GLU A 91 -11.37 -6.23 -12.22
N PRO A 92 -10.49 -7.24 -12.19
CA PRO A 92 -9.08 -7.01 -11.91
C PRO A 92 -8.50 -6.06 -12.97
N GLU A 93 -7.69 -5.11 -12.54
CA GLU A 93 -6.94 -4.26 -13.46
C GLU A 93 -6.01 -5.13 -14.32
N ILE A 94 -6.35 -5.25 -15.61
CA ILE A 94 -5.55 -5.99 -16.58
C ILE A 94 -4.46 -5.05 -17.10
N PHE A 95 -3.39 -4.90 -16.34
CA PHE A 95 -2.14 -4.37 -16.86
C PHE A 95 -1.20 -5.54 -17.14
N GLU A 96 -0.89 -5.79 -18.42
CA GLU A 96 0.03 -6.87 -18.83
C GLU A 96 1.47 -6.65 -18.33
N THR A 97 1.79 -5.46 -17.83
CA THR A 97 3.14 -5.12 -17.39
C THR A 97 3.44 -5.63 -15.98
N ASN A 98 4.46 -6.48 -15.85
CA ASN A 98 4.95 -6.98 -14.57
C ASN A 98 5.28 -5.86 -13.56
N ILE A 99 5.76 -4.71 -14.06
CA ILE A 99 6.11 -3.52 -13.25
C ILE A 99 4.94 -3.06 -12.37
N TYR A 100 3.73 -3.03 -12.92
CA TYR A 100 2.57 -2.54 -12.19
C TYR A 100 2.23 -3.46 -11.01
N ASN A 101 2.37 -4.78 -11.19
CA ASN A 101 2.20 -5.75 -10.11
C ASN A 101 3.24 -5.56 -9.00
N VAL A 102 4.49 -5.21 -9.35
CA VAL A 102 5.52 -4.86 -8.36
C VAL A 102 5.11 -3.63 -7.55
N TYR A 103 4.55 -2.59 -8.19
CA TYR A 103 4.07 -1.40 -7.49
C TYR A 103 2.88 -1.71 -6.57
N LYS A 104 1.92 -2.53 -7.01
CA LYS A 104 0.84 -3.03 -6.14
C LYS A 104 1.38 -3.75 -4.91
N GLN A 105 2.33 -4.66 -5.10
CA GLN A 105 2.96 -5.39 -3.99
C GLN A 105 3.70 -4.45 -3.04
N VAL A 106 4.45 -3.48 -3.56
CA VAL A 106 5.13 -2.49 -2.71
C VAL A 106 4.10 -1.71 -1.90
N MET A 107 3.04 -1.21 -2.54
CA MET A 107 1.99 -0.45 -1.84
C MET A 107 1.27 -1.28 -0.78
N ALA A 108 0.96 -2.55 -1.07
CA ALA A 108 0.35 -3.45 -0.10
C ALA A 108 1.25 -3.69 1.12
N ASN A 109 2.57 -3.87 0.90
CA ASN A 109 3.53 -4.00 1.99
C ASN A 109 3.64 -2.72 2.83
N ILE A 110 3.68 -1.54 2.19
CA ILE A 110 3.66 -0.24 2.89
C ILE A 110 2.42 -0.17 3.78
N LEU A 111 1.25 -0.48 3.21
CA LEU A 111 -0.03 -0.39 3.89
C LEU A 111 -0.10 -1.33 5.11
N HIS A 112 0.38 -2.57 4.95
CA HIS A 112 0.48 -3.54 6.04
C HIS A 112 1.41 -3.03 7.15
N SER A 113 2.65 -2.63 6.82
CA SER A 113 3.59 -2.10 7.81
C SER A 113 3.06 -0.84 8.50
N PHE A 114 2.38 0.04 7.75
CA PHE A 114 1.82 1.28 8.29
C PHE A 114 0.63 1.02 9.22
N ASN A 115 -0.21 0.02 8.94
CA ASN A 115 -1.28 -0.43 9.84
C ASN A 115 -0.71 -0.86 11.20
N GLU A 116 0.41 -1.58 11.20
CA GLU A 116 1.01 -2.12 12.43
C GLU A 116 1.89 -1.13 13.19
N PHE A 117 2.82 -0.44 12.52
CA PHE A 117 3.90 0.28 13.20
C PHE A 117 3.92 1.80 12.97
N ASN A 118 3.03 2.37 12.15
CA ASN A 118 2.97 3.79 11.77
C ASN A 118 4.22 4.33 11.03
N TYR A 119 5.27 3.55 10.88
CA TYR A 119 6.51 3.90 10.18
C TYR A 119 7.06 2.67 9.44
N LEU A 120 8.07 2.89 8.60
CA LEU A 120 8.85 1.82 7.98
C LEU A 120 10.22 1.77 8.66
N ASP A 121 10.59 0.62 9.20
CA ASP A 121 11.98 0.42 9.63
C ASP A 121 12.92 0.50 8.43
N ILE A 122 14.18 0.84 8.69
CA ILE A 122 15.15 1.12 7.63
C ILE A 122 15.37 -0.08 6.69
N ASN A 123 15.29 -1.31 7.19
CA ASN A 123 15.51 -2.51 6.39
C ASN A 123 14.31 -2.76 5.47
N THR A 124 13.10 -2.61 6.00
CA THR A 124 11.86 -2.68 5.20
C THR A 124 11.85 -1.58 4.13
N ALA A 125 12.16 -0.33 4.51
CA ALA A 125 12.21 0.79 3.59
C ALA A 125 13.22 0.58 2.45
N HIS A 126 14.44 0.13 2.76
CA HIS A 126 15.45 -0.21 1.75
C HIS A 126 14.98 -1.34 0.82
N THR A 127 14.34 -2.37 1.36
CA THR A 127 13.82 -3.50 0.58
C THR A 127 12.74 -3.03 -0.39
N LEU A 128 11.78 -2.22 0.06
CA LEU A 128 10.72 -1.68 -0.78
C LEU A 128 11.24 -0.68 -1.82
N MET A 129 12.22 0.15 -1.45
CA MET A 129 12.88 1.08 -2.37
C MET A 129 13.62 0.35 -3.49
N ARG A 130 14.31 -0.75 -3.18
CA ARG A 130 14.94 -1.62 -4.19
C ARG A 130 13.90 -2.20 -5.14
N LYS A 131 12.78 -2.71 -4.63
CA LYS A 131 11.68 -3.21 -5.46
C LYS A 131 11.11 -2.14 -6.40
N CYS A 132 10.97 -0.89 -5.95
CA CYS A 132 10.53 0.23 -6.80
C CYS A 132 11.53 0.58 -7.91
N ASN A 133 12.82 0.33 -7.68
CA ASN A 133 13.91 0.69 -8.60
C ASN A 133 14.30 -0.43 -9.57
N ALA A 134 13.88 -1.67 -9.32
CA ALA A 134 14.15 -2.80 -10.20
C ALA A 134 13.76 -2.46 -11.64
N ASN A 135 14.65 -2.76 -12.58
CA ASN A 135 14.35 -2.51 -13.98
C ASN A 135 13.32 -3.53 -14.45
N PRO A 136 12.44 -3.15 -15.41
CA PRO A 136 11.50 -4.09 -15.99
C PRO A 136 12.18 -5.32 -16.59
N SER A 137 13.39 -5.13 -17.14
CA SER A 137 14.23 -6.17 -17.73
C SER A 137 14.74 -7.20 -16.71
N ASP A 138 14.79 -6.84 -15.43
CA ASP A 138 15.25 -7.74 -14.37
C ASP A 138 14.18 -8.79 -14.03
N PHE A 139 12.95 -8.56 -14.48
CA PHE A 139 11.89 -9.54 -14.35
C PHE A 139 11.87 -10.42 -15.60
N ALA A 140 12.36 -11.65 -15.46
CA ALA A 140 12.30 -12.63 -16.52
C ALA A 140 10.85 -12.73 -17.06
N PRO A 141 10.64 -12.67 -18.38
CA PRO A 141 9.33 -12.95 -18.94
C PRO A 141 8.92 -14.34 -18.48
N ILE A 142 7.72 -14.44 -17.89
CA ILE A 142 7.13 -15.73 -17.57
C ILE A 142 6.93 -16.39 -18.93
N ASN A 143 7.84 -17.29 -19.30
CA ASN A 143 7.73 -18.04 -20.52
C ASN A 143 6.50 -18.94 -20.31
N VAL A 144 5.36 -18.54 -20.88
CA VAL A 144 4.14 -19.35 -20.90
C VAL A 144 4.39 -20.48 -21.90
N GLY A 145 5.33 -21.35 -21.54
CA GLY A 145 5.63 -22.54 -22.28
C GLY A 145 4.41 -23.42 -22.19
N HIS A 146 3.74 -23.63 -23.33
CA HIS A 146 2.81 -24.72 -23.52
C HIS A 146 3.50 -26.01 -23.09
N ALA A 147 3.13 -26.52 -21.93
CA ALA A 147 3.73 -27.70 -21.32
C ALA A 147 3.31 -28.95 -22.12
N ASN A 148 4.10 -29.28 -23.13
CA ASN A 148 4.16 -30.62 -23.71
C ASN A 148 5.63 -31.05 -23.70
N SER A 149 6.14 -31.56 -22.58
CA SER A 149 7.31 -32.45 -22.60
C SER A 149 7.53 -33.09 -21.23
N GLU A 150 7.27 -34.39 -21.15
CA GLU A 150 7.79 -35.30 -20.13
C GLU A 150 9.31 -35.28 -20.21
N MET A 151 10.00 -34.67 -19.23
CA MET A 151 11.40 -35.01 -19.00
C MET A 151 11.75 -34.78 -17.54
N MET A 152 11.75 -35.88 -16.79
CA MET A 152 12.25 -35.96 -15.42
C MET A 152 13.76 -35.68 -15.42
N HIS A 153 14.16 -34.60 -14.76
CA HIS A 153 15.53 -34.49 -14.24
C HIS A 153 15.51 -34.05 -12.78
N ASP A 154 16.02 -34.95 -11.93
CA ASP A 154 16.30 -34.71 -10.52
C ASP A 154 17.42 -33.67 -10.39
N SER A 155 17.06 -32.48 -9.92
CA SER A 155 18.04 -31.54 -9.38
C SER A 155 17.58 -30.99 -8.04
N ASN A 156 18.23 -31.48 -6.99
CA ASN A 156 18.15 -30.98 -5.63
C ASN A 156 18.80 -29.58 -5.58
N ILE A 157 18.00 -28.53 -5.73
CA ILE A 157 18.41 -27.17 -5.36
C ILE A 157 17.42 -26.64 -4.33
N CYS A 158 17.89 -26.65 -3.09
CA CYS A 158 17.26 -26.05 -1.93
C CYS A 158 17.18 -24.52 -2.13
N SER A 159 16.00 -24.02 -2.52
CA SER A 159 15.65 -22.61 -2.33
C SER A 159 14.37 -22.52 -1.51
N ILE A 160 14.55 -22.40 -0.19
CA ILE A 160 13.47 -22.09 0.76
C ILE A 160 13.21 -20.58 0.69
N ILE A 161 12.75 -20.12 -0.46
CA ILE A 161 11.78 -19.03 -0.50
C ILE A 161 10.62 -19.73 -1.18
N SER A 162 9.72 -20.30 -0.37
CA SER A 162 8.48 -20.87 -0.90
C SER A 162 7.91 -19.81 -1.85
N GLN A 163 7.85 -20.15 -3.13
CA GLN A 163 7.00 -19.48 -4.10
C GLN A 163 5.58 -19.69 -3.58
N GLN A 164 5.21 -18.89 -2.58
CA GLN A 164 3.84 -18.68 -2.21
C GLN A 164 3.21 -18.28 -3.53
N THR A 165 2.34 -19.13 -4.05
CA THR A 165 1.67 -18.95 -5.32
C THR A 165 1.05 -17.56 -5.25
N ASN A 166 1.74 -16.60 -5.89
CA ASN A 166 1.55 -15.17 -5.72
C ASN A 166 0.15 -14.87 -6.22
N THR A 167 -0.83 -14.99 -5.34
CA THR A 167 -2.17 -14.51 -5.59
C THR A 167 -2.03 -13.02 -5.42
N TYR A 168 -1.53 -12.36 -6.48
CA TYR A 168 -1.28 -10.93 -6.48
C TYR A 168 -2.50 -10.22 -5.90
N PRO A 169 -2.31 -9.15 -5.11
CA PRO A 169 -3.44 -8.36 -4.65
C PRO A 169 -4.27 -8.00 -5.88
N LYS A 170 -5.49 -8.55 -5.94
CA LYS A 170 -6.47 -8.21 -6.99
C LYS A 170 -6.91 -6.75 -6.90
N ILE A 171 -6.54 -6.13 -5.79
CA ILE A 171 -6.87 -4.78 -5.38
C ILE A 171 -6.02 -3.79 -6.17
N PRO A 172 -6.65 -2.87 -6.91
CA PRO A 172 -6.01 -1.78 -7.63
C PRO A 172 -5.10 -0.89 -6.78
N VAL A 173 -4.14 -0.18 -7.38
CA VAL A 173 -3.28 0.78 -6.63
C VAL A 173 -4.10 1.93 -6.05
N ASP A 174 -5.13 2.43 -6.75
CA ASP A 174 -5.99 3.51 -6.25
C ASP A 174 -6.73 3.05 -4.98
N ALA A 175 -7.17 1.80 -4.94
CA ALA A 175 -7.80 1.19 -3.78
C ALA A 175 -6.83 1.15 -2.58
N LEU A 176 -5.59 0.69 -2.82
CA LEU A 176 -4.56 0.65 -1.79
C LEU A 176 -4.25 2.06 -1.25
N LEU A 177 -4.25 3.09 -2.11
CA LEU A 177 -4.11 4.48 -1.70
C LEU A 177 -5.30 4.96 -0.85
N LYS A 178 -6.54 4.62 -1.22
CA LYS A 178 -7.71 4.95 -0.40
C LYS A 178 -7.66 4.28 0.97
N PHE A 179 -7.20 3.03 1.03
CA PHE A 179 -6.96 2.37 2.31
C PHE A 179 -5.84 3.05 3.12
N PHE A 180 -4.76 3.48 2.46
CA PHE A 180 -3.70 4.23 3.12
C PHE A 180 -4.23 5.52 3.76
N THR A 181 -5.02 6.30 3.00
CA THR A 181 -5.69 7.49 3.52
C THR A 181 -6.60 7.15 4.70
N LEU A 182 -7.42 6.10 4.60
CA LEU A 182 -8.31 5.68 5.69
C LEU A 182 -7.54 5.33 6.97
N ILE A 183 -6.43 4.59 6.86
CA ILE A 183 -5.56 4.26 8.00
C ILE A 183 -4.91 5.51 8.58
N TYR A 184 -4.43 6.42 7.72
CA TYR A 184 -3.83 7.68 8.13
C TYR A 184 -4.83 8.54 8.91
N GLU A 185 -6.04 8.73 8.39
CA GLU A 185 -7.10 9.50 9.05
C GLU A 185 -7.50 8.89 10.38
N LEU A 186 -7.61 7.55 10.44
CA LEU A 186 -7.88 6.83 11.68
C LEU A 186 -6.78 7.06 12.71
N LYS A 187 -5.50 6.95 12.35
CA LYS A 187 -4.39 7.04 13.31
C LYS A 187 -4.05 8.47 13.72
N PHE A 188 -4.14 9.43 12.79
CA PHE A 188 -3.57 10.77 12.98
C PHE A 188 -4.61 11.89 13.05
N ILE A 189 -5.84 11.69 12.56
CA ILE A 189 -6.88 12.73 12.61
C ILE A 189 -7.89 12.40 13.71
N PHE A 190 -8.52 11.23 13.65
CA PHE A 190 -9.70 10.92 14.47
C PHE A 190 -9.42 10.00 15.66
N GLY A 191 -8.52 9.04 15.50
CA GLY A 191 -8.27 8.00 16.48
C GLY A 191 -6.97 8.20 17.25
N ASP A 192 -6.47 7.09 17.77
CA ASP A 192 -5.18 6.99 18.43
C ASP A 192 -4.12 6.41 17.50
N THR A 193 -2.85 6.75 17.73
CA THR A 193 -1.73 6.23 16.94
C THR A 193 -1.62 4.71 17.02
N ASN A 194 -2.18 4.09 18.07
CA ASN A 194 -2.22 2.64 18.23
C ASN A 194 -3.44 1.99 17.56
N SER A 195 -4.34 2.77 16.95
CA SER A 195 -5.50 2.22 16.24
C SER A 195 -5.02 1.44 15.02
N ARG A 196 -5.56 0.24 14.83
CA ARG A 196 -5.30 -0.61 13.67
C ARG A 196 -6.57 -1.35 13.26
N PHE A 197 -6.58 -1.83 12.03
CA PHE A 197 -7.58 -2.78 11.59
C PHE A 197 -7.07 -4.20 11.85
N ASP A 198 -7.83 -5.00 12.60
CA ASP A 198 -7.41 -6.36 12.99
C ASP A 198 -7.43 -7.35 11.80
N ASP A 199 -8.33 -7.15 10.83
CA ASP A 199 -8.42 -8.01 9.64
C ASP A 199 -7.76 -7.36 8.42
N PHE A 200 -6.51 -6.90 8.53
CA PHE A 200 -5.79 -6.33 7.40
C PHE A 200 -5.01 -7.35 6.57
N ASN A 201 -5.15 -8.64 6.88
CA ASN A 201 -4.47 -9.73 6.16
C ASN A 201 -5.05 -10.01 4.77
N PHE A 202 -6.14 -9.35 4.35
CA PHE A 202 -6.74 -9.56 3.02
C PHE A 202 -5.88 -9.07 1.84
N PHE A 203 -4.81 -8.32 2.10
CA PHE A 203 -3.93 -7.76 1.07
C PHE A 203 -2.67 -8.60 0.81
N LEU A 204 -2.42 -9.62 1.63
CA LEU A 204 -1.27 -10.54 1.56
C LEU A 204 -1.72 -11.91 1.06
#